data_AF-A0A2C6AEY7-F1
#
_entry.id   AF-A0A2C6AEY7-F1
#
_cell.length_a   1.000
_cell.length_b   1.000
_cell.length_c   1.000
_cell.angle_alpha   90.00
_cell.angle_beta   90.00
_cell.angle_gamma   90.00
#
_symmetry.space_group_name_H-M   'P 1'
#
loop_
_entity.id
_entity.type
_entity.pdbx_description
1 polymer ?
#
loop_
_entity_poly.entity_id
_entity_poly.type
_entity_poly.pdbx_seq_one_letter_code
_entity_poly.pdbx_strand_id
1 'polypeptide(L)'
;MEALAAFGLACNVMQVIGFVHDGAQVGKTIYETGCLDPSLAEATSCLSKGVEDLELSIETAPRPWNRDEQELFDIAKGSLNTALALKTELVKIAGISSKGKQSAAFRGWLRVMTGGKRKIDKMEKEMRSRREMLENRLLLRVW
;
A
#
# COMPACT_ATOMS: atom_id res chain seq x y z
N MET A 1 15.89 -17.66 8.84
CA MET A 1 16.22 -16.26 8.53
C MET A 1 16.93 -15.66 9.72
N GLU A 2 18.07 -14.98 9.53
CA GLU A 2 18.73 -14.29 10.65
C GLU A 2 17.83 -13.17 11.21
N ALA A 3 17.88 -12.91 12.52
CA ALA A 3 16.99 -11.95 13.18
C ALA A 3 17.00 -10.56 12.53
N LEU A 4 18.17 -10.12 12.06
CA LEU A 4 18.34 -8.84 11.36
C LEU A 4 17.62 -8.80 10.01
N ALA A 5 17.63 -9.91 9.26
CA ALA A 5 16.92 -10.00 7.98
C ALA A 5 15.39 -10.02 8.20
N ALA A 6 14.92 -10.69 9.25
CA ALA A 6 13.50 -10.69 9.61
C ALA A 6 13.04 -9.31 10.08
N PHE A 7 13.86 -8.62 10.85
CA PHE A 7 13.61 -7.23 11.26
C PHE A 7 13.59 -6.29 10.06
N GLY A 8 14.55 -6.41 9.13
CA GLY A 8 14.58 -5.62 7.90
C GLY A 8 13.32 -5.81 7.04
N LEU A 9 12.87 -7.07 6.87
CA LEU A 9 11.62 -7.37 6.17
C LEU A 9 10.42 -6.72 6.88
N ALA A 10 10.33 -6.84 8.22
CA ALA A 10 9.26 -6.22 9.00
C ALA A 10 9.24 -4.69 8.85
N CYS A 11 10.41 -4.03 8.84
CA CYS A 11 10.53 -2.59 8.61
C CYS A 11 10.00 -2.19 7.23
N ASN A 12 10.37 -2.93 6.18
CA ASN A 12 9.89 -2.65 4.83
C ASN A 12 8.37 -2.84 4.71
N VAL A 13 7.83 -3.85 5.40
CA VAL A 13 6.36 -4.02 5.52
C VAL A 13 5.71 -2.83 6.21
N MET A 14 6.23 -2.37 7.35
CA MET A 14 5.68 -1.20 8.06
C MET A 14 5.74 0.06 7.21
N GLN A 15 6.82 0.27 6.48
CA GLN A 15 6.99 1.41 5.59
C GLN A 15 5.94 1.39 4.46
N VAL A 16 5.75 0.24 3.81
CA VAL A 16 4.71 0.07 2.78
C VAL A 16 3.32 0.28 3.33
N ILE A 17 3.03 -0.21 4.55
CA ILE A 17 1.75 0.06 5.22
C ILE A 17 1.53 1.56 5.40
N GLY A 18 2.56 2.31 5.82
CA GLY A 18 2.52 3.77 5.92
C GLY A 18 2.19 4.42 4.58
N PHE A 19 2.91 4.07 3.52
CA PHE A 19 2.65 4.61 2.17
C PHE A 19 1.26 4.26 1.64
N VAL A 20 0.74 3.08 1.99
CA VAL A 20 -0.63 2.69 1.63
C VAL A 20 -1.65 3.52 2.37
N HIS A 21 -1.43 3.84 3.65
CA HIS A 21 -2.30 4.74 4.40
C HIS A 21 -2.32 6.14 3.77
N ASP A 22 -1.15 6.72 3.49
CA ASP A 22 -1.03 8.05 2.89
C ASP A 22 -1.67 8.08 1.49
N GLY A 23 -1.34 7.10 0.64
CA GLY A 23 -1.93 6.97 -0.69
C GLY A 23 -3.44 6.73 -0.65
N ALA A 24 -3.95 5.98 0.32
CA ALA A 24 -5.37 5.76 0.50
C ALA A 24 -6.09 7.05 0.92
N GLN A 25 -5.51 7.85 1.82
CA GLN A 25 -6.05 9.15 2.20
C GLN A 25 -6.15 10.08 0.99
N VAL A 26 -5.07 10.20 0.21
CA VAL A 26 -5.07 11.01 -1.01
C VAL A 26 -6.14 10.54 -2.00
N GLY A 27 -6.21 9.24 -2.28
CA GLY A 27 -7.22 8.69 -3.18
C GLY A 27 -8.65 8.93 -2.69
N LYS A 28 -8.92 8.77 -1.38
CA LYS A 28 -10.22 9.05 -0.78
C LYS A 28 -10.60 10.51 -0.91
N THR A 29 -9.70 11.44 -0.58
CA THR A 29 -9.92 12.89 -0.72
C THR A 29 -10.28 13.26 -2.15
N ILE A 30 -9.62 12.65 -3.14
CA ILE A 30 -9.92 12.87 -4.55
C ILE A 30 -11.33 12.39 -4.90
N TYR A 31 -11.74 11.20 -4.45
CA TYR A 31 -13.10 10.70 -4.66
C TYR A 31 -14.18 11.53 -3.96
N GLU A 32 -13.86 12.12 -2.80
CA GLU A 32 -14.79 12.95 -2.02
C GLU A 32 -14.94 14.35 -2.59
N THR A 33 -13.82 15.02 -2.88
CA THR A 33 -13.80 16.42 -3.33
C THR A 33 -14.04 16.55 -4.83
N GLY A 34 -13.78 15.49 -5.60
CA GLY A 34 -13.78 15.55 -7.05
C GLY A 34 -12.61 16.36 -7.63
N CYS A 35 -11.67 16.76 -6.79
CA CYS A 35 -10.51 17.57 -7.13
C CYS A 35 -9.25 16.72 -7.06
N LEU A 36 -8.27 17.04 -7.90
CA LEU A 36 -6.97 16.39 -7.84
C LEU A 36 -6.16 16.94 -6.68
N ASP A 37 -5.56 16.02 -5.95
CA ASP A 37 -4.66 16.35 -4.86
C ASP A 37 -3.23 16.50 -5.39
N PRO A 38 -2.52 17.61 -5.13
CA PRO A 38 -1.12 17.79 -5.51
C PRO A 38 -0.20 16.69 -4.96
N SER A 39 -0.55 16.08 -3.81
CA SER A 39 0.23 15.00 -3.18
C SER A 39 0.07 13.65 -3.89
N LEU A 40 -0.83 13.51 -4.89
CA LEU A 40 -1.04 12.26 -5.62
C LEU A 40 0.24 11.73 -6.28
N ALA A 41 1.03 12.61 -6.88
CA ALA A 41 2.27 12.23 -7.55
C ALA A 41 3.30 11.71 -6.54
N GLU A 42 3.46 12.41 -5.42
CA GLU A 42 4.36 12.03 -4.33
C GLU A 42 3.93 10.71 -3.68
N ALA A 43 2.67 10.58 -3.29
CA ALA A 43 2.13 9.36 -2.69
C ALA A 43 2.29 8.15 -3.62
N THR A 44 2.08 8.32 -4.93
CA THR A 44 2.29 7.25 -5.93
C THR A 44 3.76 6.89 -6.06
N SER A 45 4.68 7.86 -5.99
CA SER A 45 6.12 7.66 -6.06
C SER A 45 6.63 6.91 -4.82
N CYS A 46 6.29 7.38 -3.62
CA CYS A 46 6.64 6.73 -2.35
C CYS A 46 6.12 5.28 -2.31
N LEU A 47 4.85 5.08 -2.68
CA LEU A 47 4.27 3.74 -2.75
C LEU A 47 4.97 2.84 -3.77
N SER A 48 5.38 3.39 -4.92
CA SER A 48 6.13 2.63 -5.93
C SER A 48 7.47 2.16 -5.41
N LYS A 49 8.23 3.06 -4.79
CA LYS A 49 9.52 2.73 -4.20
C LYS A 49 9.38 1.69 -3.07
N GLY A 50 8.42 1.89 -2.16
CA GLY A 50 8.18 0.92 -1.08
C GLY A 50 7.79 -0.46 -1.59
N VAL A 51 6.99 -0.53 -2.66
CA VAL A 51 6.65 -1.80 -3.33
C VAL A 51 7.90 -2.49 -3.87
N GLU A 52 8.77 -1.76 -4.57
CA GLU A 52 10.02 -2.29 -5.13
C GLU A 52 10.96 -2.78 -4.03
N ASP A 53 11.15 -1.99 -2.97
CA ASP A 53 11.99 -2.34 -1.82
C ASP A 53 11.46 -3.60 -1.10
N LEU A 54 10.14 -3.71 -0.93
CA LEU A 54 9.49 -4.87 -0.30
C LEU A 54 9.55 -6.12 -1.19
N GLU A 55 9.33 -5.98 -2.49
CA GLU A 55 9.45 -7.07 -3.46
C GLU A 55 10.87 -7.65 -3.44
N LEU A 56 11.89 -6.80 -3.52
CA LEU A 56 13.29 -7.22 -3.41
C LEU A 56 13.59 -7.91 -2.07
N SER A 57 13.00 -7.42 -0.98
CA SER A 57 13.17 -8.04 0.36
C SER A 57 12.53 -9.43 0.46
N ILE A 58 11.40 -9.62 -0.21
CA ILE A 58 10.69 -10.90 -0.29
C ILE A 58 11.49 -11.89 -1.16
N GLU A 59 12.05 -11.43 -2.28
CA GLU A 59 12.84 -12.27 -3.20
C GLU A 59 14.18 -12.71 -2.60
N THR A 60 14.85 -11.83 -1.87
CA THR A 60 16.15 -12.09 -1.25
C THR A 60 16.05 -12.76 0.12
N ALA A 61 14.84 -12.98 0.64
CA ALA A 61 14.61 -13.62 1.92
C ALA A 61 15.20 -15.05 1.96
N PRO A 62 16.19 -15.32 2.84
CA PRO A 62 16.88 -16.61 2.87
C PRO A 62 15.94 -17.72 3.35
N ARG A 63 15.98 -18.86 2.65
CA ARG A 63 15.21 -20.08 2.93
C ARG A 63 16.13 -21.17 3.50
N PRO A 64 15.60 -22.18 4.22
CA PRO A 64 14.19 -22.43 4.56
C PRO A 64 13.64 -21.54 5.69
N TRP A 65 12.31 -21.47 5.80
CA TRP A 65 11.62 -20.68 6.83
C TRP A 65 11.02 -21.57 7.92
N ASN A 66 11.13 -21.12 9.17
CA ASN A 66 10.31 -21.65 10.26
C ASN A 66 8.88 -21.06 10.21
N ARG A 67 8.00 -21.48 11.13
CA ARG A 67 6.59 -21.05 11.16
C ARG A 67 6.44 -19.53 11.27
N ASP A 68 7.22 -18.89 12.15
CA ASP A 68 7.10 -17.45 12.39
C ASP A 68 7.66 -16.63 11.21
N GLU A 69 8.69 -17.16 10.55
CA GLU A 69 9.26 -16.58 9.33
C GLU A 69 8.30 -16.72 8.14
N GLN A 70 7.62 -17.86 8.02
CA GLN A 70 6.58 -18.09 7.01
C GLN A 70 5.42 -17.11 7.20
N GLU A 71 4.97 -16.90 8.44
CA GLU A 71 3.87 -15.96 8.70
C GLU A 71 4.27 -14.50 8.42
N LEU A 72 5.50 -14.09 8.78
CA LEU A 72 6.03 -12.77 8.41
C LEU A 72 6.09 -12.60 6.88
N PHE A 73 6.51 -13.66 6.18
CA PHE A 73 6.52 -13.67 4.72
C PHE A 73 5.11 -13.56 4.13
N ASP A 74 4.12 -14.24 4.70
CA ASP A 74 2.73 -14.18 4.25
C ASP A 74 2.13 -12.78 4.48
N ILE A 75 2.44 -12.14 5.61
CA ILE A 75 2.10 -10.74 5.87
C ILE A 75 2.77 -9.84 4.82
N ALA A 76 4.06 -10.02 4.57
CA ALA A 76 4.81 -9.22 3.60
C ALA A 76 4.21 -9.34 2.19
N LYS A 77 3.90 -10.56 1.74
CA LYS A 77 3.29 -10.83 0.43
C LYS A 77 1.86 -10.26 0.34
N GLY A 78 1.06 -10.40 1.40
CA GLY A 78 -0.26 -9.80 1.48
C GLY A 78 -0.20 -8.26 1.39
N SER A 79 0.80 -7.67 2.04
CA SER A 79 1.06 -6.24 2.00
C SER A 79 1.52 -5.80 0.61
N LEU A 80 2.44 -6.51 -0.03
CA LEU A 80 2.88 -6.22 -1.40
C LEU A 80 1.70 -6.20 -2.38
N ASN A 81 0.85 -7.24 -2.34
CA ASN A 81 -0.31 -7.34 -3.22
C ASN A 81 -1.31 -6.19 -3.06
N THR A 82 -1.55 -5.77 -1.81
CA THR A 82 -2.50 -4.69 -1.52
C THR A 82 -1.91 -3.33 -1.92
N ALA A 83 -0.61 -3.13 -1.70
CA ALA A 83 0.10 -1.94 -2.14
C ALA A 83 0.11 -1.79 -3.67
N LEU A 84 0.36 -2.88 -4.41
CA LEU A 84 0.27 -2.93 -5.87
C LEU A 84 -1.15 -2.59 -6.38
N ALA A 85 -2.17 -3.11 -5.69
CA ALA A 85 -3.56 -2.83 -6.03
C ALA A 85 -3.90 -1.35 -5.81
N LEU A 86 -3.43 -0.75 -4.71
CA LEU A 86 -3.62 0.69 -4.46
C LEU A 86 -2.84 1.54 -5.47
N LYS A 87 -1.56 1.23 -5.73
CA LYS A 87 -0.73 1.91 -6.74
C LYS A 87 -1.45 1.95 -8.09
N THR A 88 -2.02 0.83 -8.49
CA THR A 88 -2.82 0.72 -9.72
C THR A 88 -4.02 1.67 -9.72
N GLU A 89 -4.74 1.80 -8.61
CA GLU A 89 -5.85 2.76 -8.50
C GLU A 89 -5.38 4.21 -8.54
N LEU A 90 -4.28 4.55 -7.85
CA LEU A 90 -3.72 5.92 -7.87
C LEU A 90 -3.21 6.31 -9.26
N VAL A 91 -2.56 5.39 -9.98
CA VAL A 91 -2.12 5.60 -11.37
C VAL A 91 -3.31 5.79 -12.31
N LYS A 92 -4.42 5.06 -12.12
CA LYS A 92 -5.65 5.30 -12.89
C LYS A 92 -6.19 6.71 -12.67
N ILE A 93 -6.23 7.17 -11.42
CA ILE A 93 -6.65 8.54 -11.07
C ILE A 93 -5.75 9.57 -11.79
N ALA A 94 -4.44 9.39 -11.72
CA ALA A 94 -3.46 10.28 -12.35
C ALA A 94 -3.55 10.26 -13.90
N GLY A 95 -3.78 9.10 -14.51
CA GLY A 95 -3.89 8.96 -15.97
C GLY A 95 -5.13 9.60 -16.58
N ILE A 96 -6.20 9.78 -15.80
CA ILE A 96 -7.42 10.46 -16.24
C ILE A 96 -7.25 11.97 -16.12
N SER A 97 -6.53 12.43 -15.11
CA SER A 97 -6.12 13.83 -14.95
C SER A 97 -5.29 14.35 -16.13
N SER A 98 -4.30 13.58 -16.58
CA SER A 98 -3.36 14.02 -17.61
C SER A 98 -3.97 14.15 -19.02
N LYS A 99 -5.12 13.52 -19.27
CA LYS A 99 -5.77 13.47 -20.60
C LYS A 99 -6.70 14.63 -20.94
N GLY A 100 -6.91 15.61 -20.05
CA GLY A 100 -7.67 16.81 -20.42
C GLY A 100 -7.93 17.74 -19.26
N LYS A 101 -7.70 19.04 -19.49
CA LYS A 101 -7.93 20.16 -18.57
C LYS A 101 -9.16 19.94 -17.68
N GLN A 102 -8.88 19.70 -16.41
CA GLN A 102 -9.65 20.17 -15.25
C GLN A 102 -11.18 20.05 -15.38
N SER A 103 -11.69 19.01 -14.71
CA SER A 103 -12.88 19.02 -13.86
C SER A 103 -14.16 18.36 -14.39
N ALA A 104 -14.55 18.46 -15.67
CA ALA A 104 -15.83 17.85 -16.10
C ALA A 104 -15.73 16.32 -16.30
N ALA A 105 -14.78 15.87 -17.13
CA ALA A 105 -14.58 14.44 -17.43
C ALA A 105 -14.10 13.66 -16.20
N PHE A 106 -13.19 14.23 -15.41
CA PHE A 106 -12.69 13.63 -14.17
C PHE A 106 -13.78 13.47 -13.12
N ARG A 107 -14.57 14.52 -12.85
CA ARG A 107 -15.71 14.42 -11.92
C ARG A 107 -16.78 13.46 -12.44
N GLY A 108 -17.02 13.42 -13.75
CA GLY A 108 -17.90 12.45 -14.40
C GLY A 108 -17.43 11.01 -14.16
N TRP A 109 -16.13 10.75 -14.37
CA TRP A 109 -15.53 9.44 -14.10
C TRP A 109 -15.62 9.04 -12.63
N LEU A 110 -15.28 9.94 -11.69
CA LEU A 110 -15.40 9.67 -10.26
C LEU A 110 -16.84 9.33 -9.85
N ARG A 111 -17.84 10.02 -10.45
CA ARG A 111 -19.26 9.75 -10.23
C ARG A 111 -19.68 8.37 -10.76
N VAL A 112 -19.07 7.88 -11.83
CA VAL A 112 -19.33 6.53 -12.36
C VAL A 112 -18.55 5.48 -11.56
N MET A 113 -17.36 5.81 -11.08
CA MET A 113 -16.49 4.95 -10.25
C MET A 113 -16.73 5.11 -8.75
N THR A 114 -17.99 5.15 -8.31
CA THR A 114 -18.33 5.15 -6.86
C THR A 114 -17.75 3.95 -6.09
N GLY A 115 -17.40 2.86 -6.78
CA GLY A 115 -16.72 1.70 -6.22
C GLY A 115 -15.24 1.93 -5.87
N GLY A 116 -14.57 2.93 -6.45
CA GLY A 116 -13.14 3.18 -6.26
C GLY A 116 -12.79 3.58 -4.83
N LYS A 117 -13.56 4.50 -4.23
CA LYS A 117 -13.43 4.86 -2.81
C LYS A 117 -13.59 3.65 -1.88
N ARG A 118 -14.61 2.81 -2.13
CA ARG A 118 -14.85 1.59 -1.33
C ARG A 118 -13.69 0.60 -1.47
N LYS A 119 -13.13 0.47 -2.67
CA LYS A 119 -11.96 -0.38 -2.92
C LYS A 119 -10.74 0.12 -2.15
N ILE A 120 -10.48 1.43 -2.17
CA ILE A 120 -9.38 2.05 -1.41
C ILE A 120 -9.59 1.86 0.10
N ASP A 121 -10.81 2.07 0.59
CA ASP A 121 -11.14 1.84 2.01
C ASP A 121 -10.92 0.38 2.44
N LYS A 122 -11.28 -0.57 1.57
CA LYS A 122 -11.01 -1.99 1.81
C LYS A 122 -9.51 -2.27 1.89
N MET A 123 -8.71 -1.75 0.95
CA MET A 123 -7.26 -1.94 0.94
C MET A 123 -6.59 -1.34 2.18
N GLU A 124 -7.03 -0.16 2.62
CA GLU A 124 -6.52 0.45 3.86
C GLU A 124 -6.88 -0.39 5.10
N LYS A 125 -8.11 -0.91 5.18
CA LYS A 125 -8.53 -1.81 6.26
C LYS A 125 -7.72 -3.10 6.30
N GLU A 126 -7.47 -3.70 5.14
CA GLU A 126 -6.61 -4.89 5.04
C GLU A 126 -5.19 -4.59 5.53
N MET A 127 -4.63 -3.43 5.20
CA MET A 127 -3.32 -3.03 5.72
C MET A 127 -3.29 -2.77 7.22
N ARG A 128 -4.36 -2.18 7.76
CA ARG A 128 -4.48 -1.96 9.20
C ARG A 128 -4.49 -3.29 9.96
N SER A 129 -5.24 -4.27 9.47
CA SER A 129 -5.25 -5.62 10.05
C SER A 129 -3.86 -6.28 9.98
N ARG A 130 -3.14 -6.15 8.85
CA ARG A 130 -1.77 -6.67 8.72
C ARG A 130 -0.77 -5.96 9.65
N ARG A 131 -0.96 -4.65 9.88
CA ARG A 131 -0.17 -3.88 10.84
C ARG A 131 -0.35 -4.41 12.25
N GLU A 132 -1.58 -4.59 12.69
CA GLU A 132 -1.89 -5.13 14.02
C GLU A 132 -1.31 -6.53 14.21
N MET A 133 -1.41 -7.40 13.19
CA MET A 133 -0.77 -8.72 13.21
C MET A 133 0.75 -8.62 13.37
N LEU A 134 1.39 -7.73 12.61
CA LEU A 134 2.83 -7.53 12.66
C LEU A 134 3.30 -6.95 14.00
N GLU A 135 2.61 -5.93 14.52
CA GLU A 135 2.91 -5.31 15.82
C GLU A 135 2.79 -6.33 16.95
N ASN A 136 1.72 -7.13 16.98
CA ASN A 136 1.56 -8.22 17.95
C ASN A 136 2.71 -9.23 17.88
N ARG A 137 3.20 -9.55 16.68
CA ARG A 137 4.33 -10.48 16.48
C ARG A 137 5.67 -9.89 16.92
N LEU A 138 5.92 -8.61 16.61
CA LEU A 138 7.13 -7.91 17.04
C LEU A 138 7.21 -7.86 18.58
N LEU A 139 6.08 -7.58 19.23
CA LEU A 139 5.98 -7.61 20.69
C LEU A 139 6.32 -8.99 21.26
N LEU A 140 5.89 -10.08 20.61
CA LEU A 140 6.20 -11.46 21.01
C LEU A 140 7.64 -11.91 20.73
N ARG A 141 8.42 -11.19 19.91
CA ARG A 141 9.83 -11.51 19.62
C ARG A 141 10.81 -10.69 20.46
N VAL A 142 10.38 -9.55 20.99
CA VAL A 142 11.20 -8.66 21.84
C VAL A 142 11.12 -9.06 23.33
N TRP A 143 10.08 -9.81 23.70
CA TRP A 143 9.91 -10.44 25.02
C TRP A 143 10.22 -11.93 24.95
#